data_AF-A0A660UXJ8-F1
#
_entry.id   AF-A0A660UXJ8-F1
#
_cell.length_a   1.000
_cell.length_b   1.000
_cell.length_c   1.000
_cell.angle_alpha   90.00
_cell.angle_beta   90.00
_cell.angle_gamma   90.00
#
_symmetry.space_group_name_H-M   'P 1'
#
loop_
_entity.id
_entity.type
_entity.pdbx_description
1 polymer ?
#
loop_
_entity_poly.entity_id
_entity_poly.type
_entity_poly.pdbx_seq_one_letter_code
_entity_poly.pdbx_strand_id
1 'polypeptide(L)'
;MSTIDSGLSRRDFLKGIGVAAVSLGLPAWSAGAACNPSRAALMTGVRPWTSGVYLNSNPWRRSPVLKNAVTLSQHFKAHGYRAMGSGKIYHGRFPDAASWDEYWPSQTQNRPNDPEPKGRPLNGIPRTSHFDWGPVDADNTIIVFWADHGWHLGEKLHWRKFALWEEATHNPMMFVGPGLTKPGGRCRRPVNLIDIYPTLVDVCGLTPKAELEGVSLKPLLLNPQAKWDRPSLTTYGWGNHSVRSERWRYIRYSDGAEELYDHDADEMEWTNLALDPKYARVKKDLAKWLPKTDAPEIVRGKGKRSQVDKSAQKKKQKKK
;
A
#
# COMPACT_ATOMS: atom_id res chain seq x y z
N MET A 1 11.92 -12.84 34.40
CA MET A 1 11.33 -12.29 33.15
C MET A 1 9.96 -12.91 32.98
N SER A 2 8.92 -12.25 33.47
CA SER A 2 7.53 -12.70 33.33
C SER A 2 7.01 -12.26 31.96
N THR A 3 6.67 -13.23 31.11
CA THR A 3 5.93 -13.02 29.87
C THR A 3 4.54 -12.49 30.20
N ILE A 4 4.20 -11.31 29.67
CA ILE A 4 2.82 -10.84 29.62
C ILE A 4 2.14 -11.68 28.53
N ASP A 5 1.51 -12.78 28.95
CA ASP A 5 0.51 -13.47 28.15
C ASP A 5 -0.80 -12.68 28.31
N SER A 6 -1.07 -11.77 27.38
CA SER A 6 -2.22 -10.88 27.49
C SER A 6 -3.53 -11.53 27.04
N GLY A 7 -3.55 -12.79 26.59
CA GLY A 7 -4.76 -13.51 26.17
C GLY A 7 -5.59 -12.81 25.08
N LEU A 8 -5.13 -11.68 24.57
CA LEU A 8 -5.79 -10.84 23.59
C LEU A 8 -5.16 -11.14 22.25
N SER A 9 -5.83 -11.99 21.48
CA SER A 9 -5.45 -12.20 20.09
C SER A 9 -5.57 -10.88 19.32
N ARG A 10 -4.78 -10.69 18.25
CA ARG A 10 -4.93 -9.59 17.28
C ARG A 10 -6.39 -9.45 16.78
N ARG A 11 -7.20 -10.51 16.89
CA ARG A 11 -8.62 -10.54 16.51
C ARG A 11 -9.53 -9.76 17.47
N ASP A 12 -9.16 -9.58 18.73
CA ASP A 12 -10.01 -8.96 19.76
C ASP A 12 -9.85 -7.44 19.83
N PHE A 13 -8.66 -6.91 19.54
CA PHE A 13 -8.41 -5.46 19.48
C PHE A 13 -9.24 -4.75 18.39
N LEU A 14 -9.50 -5.41 17.25
CA LEU A 14 -10.25 -4.82 16.14
C LEU A 14 -11.76 -4.67 16.41
N LYS A 15 -12.31 -5.29 17.45
CA LYS A 15 -13.74 -5.16 17.80
C LYS A 15 -14.06 -3.79 18.42
N GLY A 16 -13.06 -3.06 18.94
CA GLY A 16 -13.25 -1.80 19.68
C GLY A 16 -13.28 -0.52 18.83
N ILE A 17 -13.06 -0.60 17.51
CA ILE A 17 -13.10 0.56 16.62
C ILE A 17 -14.47 0.57 15.93
N GLY A 18 -15.29 1.59 16.16
CA GLY A 18 -16.65 1.69 15.57
C GLY A 18 -16.71 1.48 14.06
N VAL A 19 -15.61 1.73 13.34
CA VAL A 19 -15.44 1.46 11.91
C VAL A 19 -15.51 -0.04 11.56
N ALA A 20 -15.00 -0.94 12.41
CA ALA A 20 -15.00 -2.38 12.12
C ALA A 20 -16.39 -3.02 12.23
N ALA A 21 -17.30 -2.45 13.03
CA ALA A 21 -18.67 -2.91 13.15
C ALA A 21 -19.53 -2.54 11.93
N VAL A 22 -19.16 -1.47 11.21
CA VAL A 22 -19.94 -0.92 10.08
C VAL A 22 -19.33 -1.21 8.70
N SER A 23 -18.19 -1.89 8.64
CA SER A 23 -17.45 -2.14 7.38
C SER A 23 -17.25 -3.62 7.08
N LEU A 24 -16.92 -3.91 5.82
CA LEU A 24 -16.36 -5.18 5.38
C LEU A 24 -14.83 -5.08 5.43
N GLY A 25 -14.20 -5.94 6.24
CA GLY A 25 -12.74 -6.06 6.29
C GLY A 25 -12.18 -7.00 5.22
N LEU A 26 -11.09 -6.60 4.56
CA LEU A 26 -10.36 -7.42 3.59
C LEU A 26 -8.87 -7.49 3.96
N PRO A 27 -8.22 -8.66 3.87
CA PRO A 27 -6.77 -8.76 4.06
C PRO A 27 -6.08 -8.23 2.81
N ALA A 28 -5.39 -7.09 2.95
CA ALA A 28 -4.82 -6.37 1.82
C ALA A 28 -3.31 -6.22 1.94
N TRP A 29 -2.58 -6.44 0.85
CA TRP A 29 -1.15 -6.17 0.80
C TRP A 29 -0.83 -4.98 -0.09
N SER A 30 0.28 -4.31 0.20
CA SER A 30 0.74 -3.18 -0.58
C SER A 30 1.33 -3.63 -1.91
N ALA A 31 1.18 -2.82 -2.96
CA ALA A 31 1.88 -3.09 -4.22
C ALA A 31 3.40 -2.89 -4.08
N GLY A 32 3.83 -2.03 -3.14
CA GLY A 32 5.23 -1.84 -2.79
C GLY A 32 5.46 -1.76 -1.28
N ALA A 33 6.57 -2.31 -0.78
CA ALA A 33 6.90 -2.31 0.66
C ALA A 33 7.52 -0.98 1.16
N ALA A 34 7.10 0.14 0.57
CA ALA A 34 7.50 1.49 0.95
C ALA A 34 6.44 2.51 0.53
N CYS A 35 6.47 3.69 1.16
CA CYS A 35 5.45 4.72 0.97
C CYS A 35 5.19 5.09 -0.50
N ASN A 36 6.24 5.51 -1.22
CA ASN A 36 6.13 6.02 -2.58
C ASN A 36 5.67 4.96 -3.59
N PRO A 37 6.31 3.78 -3.72
CA PRO A 37 5.86 2.77 -4.66
C PRO A 37 4.43 2.31 -4.38
N SER A 38 4.03 2.16 -3.11
CA SER A 38 2.66 1.78 -2.76
C SER A 38 1.63 2.84 -3.15
N ARG A 39 1.88 4.10 -2.77
CA ARG A 39 0.95 5.22 -3.04
C ARG A 39 0.87 5.54 -4.53
N ALA A 40 1.99 5.54 -5.24
CA ALA A 40 2.00 5.74 -6.68
C ALA A 40 1.21 4.63 -7.38
N ALA A 41 1.39 3.37 -6.96
CA ALA A 41 0.67 2.25 -7.54
C ALA A 41 -0.84 2.33 -7.29
N LEU A 42 -1.28 2.58 -6.05
CA LEU A 42 -2.70 2.78 -5.75
C LEU A 42 -3.29 3.92 -6.59
N MET A 43 -2.63 5.08 -6.58
CA MET A 43 -3.18 6.27 -7.22
C MET A 43 -3.14 6.23 -8.75
N THR A 44 -2.32 5.39 -9.38
CA THR A 44 -2.22 5.30 -10.85
C THR A 44 -2.78 4.00 -11.41
N GLY A 45 -2.96 2.97 -10.57
CA GLY A 45 -3.31 1.62 -11.00
C GLY A 45 -2.15 0.87 -11.67
N VAL A 46 -0.91 1.38 -11.60
CA VAL A 46 0.26 0.81 -12.26
C VAL A 46 1.29 0.32 -11.23
N ARG A 47 1.78 -0.89 -11.38
CA ARG A 47 2.63 -1.58 -10.40
C ARG A 47 4.07 -1.07 -10.40
N PRO A 48 4.83 -1.31 -9.32
CA PRO A 48 6.25 -0.91 -9.26
C PRO A 48 7.10 -1.47 -10.40
N TRP A 49 6.93 -2.75 -10.75
CA TRP A 49 7.69 -3.39 -11.83
C TRP A 49 7.34 -2.88 -13.23
N THR A 50 6.15 -2.31 -13.41
CA THR A 50 5.74 -1.69 -14.68
C THR A 50 6.21 -0.24 -14.76
N SER A 51 6.15 0.48 -13.63
CA SER A 51 6.48 1.91 -13.56
C SER A 51 7.97 2.22 -13.35
N GLY A 52 8.75 1.29 -12.80
CA GLY A 52 10.12 1.53 -12.36
C GLY A 52 10.24 2.32 -11.05
N VAL A 53 9.11 2.52 -10.33
CA VAL A 53 9.08 3.23 -9.06
C VAL A 53 9.18 2.21 -7.93
N TYR A 54 10.38 2.01 -7.39
CA TYR A 54 10.66 0.97 -6.39
C TYR A 54 10.93 1.53 -4.98
N LEU A 55 11.36 2.79 -4.88
CA LEU A 55 11.87 3.42 -3.66
C LEU A 55 11.21 4.78 -3.39
N ASN A 56 11.31 5.23 -2.14
CA ASN A 56 10.85 6.55 -1.69
C ASN A 56 11.56 7.74 -2.34
N SER A 57 12.72 7.51 -2.97
CA SER A 57 13.51 8.50 -3.69
C SER A 57 13.15 8.63 -5.17
N ASN A 58 12.36 7.71 -5.75
CA ASN A 58 12.08 7.72 -7.17
C ASN A 58 11.02 8.77 -7.53
N PRO A 59 11.34 9.75 -8.39
CA PRO A 59 10.39 10.76 -8.82
C PRO A 59 9.38 10.15 -9.80
N TRP A 60 8.25 9.66 -9.28
CA TRP A 60 7.34 8.77 -10.03
C TRP A 60 6.82 9.36 -11.35
N ARG A 61 6.51 10.66 -11.43
CA ARG A 61 6.15 11.35 -12.69
C ARG A 61 7.27 11.43 -13.75
N ARG A 62 8.51 11.02 -13.42
CA ARG A 62 9.59 10.84 -14.41
C ARG A 62 9.63 9.44 -15.02
N SER A 63 8.83 8.51 -14.51
CA SER A 63 8.62 7.23 -15.19
C SER A 63 8.04 7.47 -16.58
N PRO A 64 8.56 6.84 -17.64
CA PRO A 64 7.97 6.92 -18.97
C PRO A 64 6.49 6.51 -19.00
N VAL A 65 6.12 5.52 -18.17
CA VAL A 65 4.74 5.01 -18.08
C VAL A 65 3.86 5.94 -17.23
N LEU A 66 4.39 6.52 -16.15
CA LEU A 66 3.58 7.36 -15.25
C LEU A 66 3.57 8.86 -15.59
N LYS A 67 4.42 9.31 -16.51
CA LYS A 67 4.52 10.74 -16.89
C LYS A 67 3.15 11.36 -17.17
N ASN A 68 2.31 10.62 -17.91
CA ASN A 68 0.97 11.05 -18.30
C ASN A 68 -0.15 10.13 -17.74
N ALA A 69 0.17 9.25 -16.79
CA ALA A 69 -0.83 8.34 -16.23
C ALA A 69 -1.95 9.13 -15.54
N VAL A 70 -3.20 8.73 -15.81
CA VAL A 70 -4.39 9.32 -15.20
C VAL A 70 -4.55 8.74 -13.80
N THR A 71 -4.44 9.59 -12.78
CA THR A 71 -4.59 9.15 -11.40
C THR A 71 -6.07 8.88 -11.06
N LEU A 72 -6.32 8.14 -9.97
CA LEU A 72 -7.66 7.91 -9.42
C LEU A 72 -8.44 9.22 -9.31
N SER A 73 -7.86 10.24 -8.68
CA SER A 73 -8.52 11.54 -8.53
C SER A 73 -8.77 12.23 -9.88
N GLN A 74 -7.80 12.21 -10.80
CA GLN A 74 -7.97 12.78 -12.14
C GLN A 74 -9.07 12.08 -12.94
N HIS A 75 -9.20 10.76 -12.79
CA HIS A 75 -10.24 9.99 -13.42
C HIS A 75 -11.62 10.44 -12.96
N PHE A 76 -11.82 10.52 -11.65
CA PHE A 76 -13.09 10.97 -11.06
C PHE A 76 -13.40 12.42 -11.46
N LYS A 77 -12.41 13.32 -11.44
CA LYS A 77 -12.56 14.70 -11.95
C LYS A 77 -13.06 14.76 -13.38
N ALA A 78 -12.50 13.93 -14.26
CA ALA A 78 -12.91 13.87 -15.65
C ALA A 78 -14.36 13.37 -15.85
N HIS A 79 -14.99 12.81 -14.81
CA HIS A 79 -16.37 12.33 -14.81
C HIS A 79 -17.29 13.13 -13.88
N GLY A 80 -16.96 14.41 -13.63
CA GLY A 80 -17.85 15.34 -12.91
C GLY A 80 -17.77 15.26 -11.38
N TYR A 81 -16.89 14.44 -10.81
CA TYR A 81 -16.64 14.46 -9.37
C TYR A 81 -15.70 15.59 -9.00
N ARG A 82 -15.88 16.14 -7.79
CA ARG A 82 -14.92 17.05 -7.17
C ARG A 82 -13.89 16.25 -6.39
N ALA A 83 -12.60 16.40 -6.69
CA ALA A 83 -11.53 15.71 -5.97
C ALA A 83 -10.88 16.62 -4.92
N MET A 84 -11.01 16.24 -3.66
CA MET A 84 -10.46 16.93 -2.51
C MET A 84 -9.48 16.03 -1.77
N GLY A 85 -8.35 16.59 -1.30
CA GLY A 85 -7.34 15.84 -0.55
C GLY A 85 -6.83 16.58 0.68
N SER A 86 -6.29 15.85 1.65
CA SER A 86 -5.62 16.44 2.81
C SER A 86 -4.54 15.50 3.34
N GLY A 87 -3.56 16.06 4.04
CA GLY A 87 -2.46 15.30 4.63
C GLY A 87 -1.57 14.69 3.56
N LYS A 88 -1.11 13.45 3.77
CA LYS A 88 -0.18 12.74 2.89
C LYS A 88 -0.92 11.70 2.06
N ILE A 89 -1.31 12.04 0.83
CA ILE A 89 -1.84 11.08 -0.15
C ILE A 89 -0.71 10.48 -1.00
N TYR A 90 0.03 11.30 -1.73
CA TYR A 90 1.27 10.88 -2.40
C TYR A 90 2.45 10.90 -1.43
N HIS A 91 3.59 10.34 -1.84
CA HIS A 91 4.81 10.52 -1.08
C HIS A 91 5.18 12.01 -0.98
N GLY A 92 5.55 12.48 0.21
CA GLY A 92 5.68 13.92 0.51
C GLY A 92 6.65 14.70 -0.39
N ARG A 93 7.58 14.00 -1.07
CA ARG A 93 8.53 14.61 -2.01
C ARG A 93 7.98 14.79 -3.43
N PHE A 94 6.89 14.11 -3.77
CA PHE A 94 6.38 14.01 -5.13
C PHE A 94 4.85 14.22 -5.17
N PRO A 95 4.37 15.44 -4.84
CA PRO A 95 2.96 15.82 -4.99
C PRO A 95 2.51 15.82 -6.44
N ASP A 96 1.20 15.80 -6.65
CA ASP A 96 0.56 15.88 -7.96
C ASP A 96 -0.62 16.84 -7.91
N ALA A 97 -0.32 18.13 -8.00
CA ALA A 97 -1.34 19.19 -7.87
C ALA A 97 -2.51 19.02 -8.85
N ALA A 98 -2.22 18.55 -10.07
CA ALA A 98 -3.22 18.31 -11.11
C ALA A 98 -4.27 17.25 -10.73
N SER A 99 -4.01 16.44 -9.69
CA SER A 99 -4.97 15.46 -9.19
C SER A 99 -6.11 16.04 -8.36
N TRP A 100 -6.04 17.31 -7.98
CA TRP A 100 -6.95 17.88 -6.98
C TRP A 100 -7.66 19.12 -7.52
N ASP A 101 -8.92 19.30 -7.15
CA ASP A 101 -9.59 20.60 -7.21
C ASP A 101 -9.22 21.41 -5.96
N GLU A 102 -9.16 20.74 -4.80
CA GLU A 102 -8.71 21.32 -3.54
C GLU A 102 -7.80 20.36 -2.79
N TYR A 103 -6.81 20.92 -2.10
CA TYR A 103 -5.94 20.13 -1.23
C TYR A 103 -5.51 20.95 -0.02
N TRP A 104 -5.65 20.38 1.17
CA TRP A 104 -5.28 21.05 2.41
C TRP A 104 -3.90 20.60 2.92
N PRO A 105 -3.00 21.56 3.22
CA PRO A 105 -3.21 23.00 3.29
C PRO A 105 -2.99 23.69 1.92
N SER A 106 -2.39 22.99 0.96
CA SER A 106 -2.14 23.49 -0.39
C SER A 106 -1.98 22.34 -1.38
N GLN A 107 -2.32 22.57 -2.64
CA GLN A 107 -2.20 21.61 -3.76
C GLN A 107 -0.76 21.17 -4.05
N THR A 108 0.24 21.92 -3.56
CA THR A 108 1.65 21.63 -3.76
C THR A 108 2.33 21.06 -2.51
N GLN A 109 1.64 20.99 -1.36
CA GLN A 109 2.20 20.53 -0.09
C GLN A 109 1.42 19.34 0.51
N ASN A 110 1.95 18.14 0.33
CA ASN A 110 1.39 16.88 0.86
C ASN A 110 1.59 16.66 2.38
N ARG A 111 2.12 17.64 3.12
CA ARG A 111 2.22 17.53 4.58
C ARG A 111 2.08 18.92 5.20
N PRO A 112 0.84 19.33 5.56
CA PRO A 112 0.63 20.50 6.40
C PRO A 112 1.31 20.32 7.78
N ASN A 113 1.52 21.43 8.48
CA ASN A 113 1.47 21.40 9.95
C ASN A 113 0.00 21.13 10.33
N ASP A 114 -0.26 20.24 11.29
CA ASP A 114 -1.63 19.83 11.64
C ASP A 114 -2.54 21.06 11.81
N PRO A 115 -3.63 21.20 11.01
CA PRO A 115 -4.52 22.34 11.12
C PRO A 115 -5.22 22.33 12.48
N GLU A 116 -5.13 23.42 13.24
CA GLU A 116 -5.84 23.57 14.51
C GLU A 116 -7.11 24.39 14.30
N PRO A 117 -8.32 23.80 14.47
CA PRO A 117 -9.56 24.56 14.37
C PRO A 117 -9.67 25.58 15.52
N LYS A 118 -10.23 26.76 15.23
CA LYS A 118 -10.61 27.71 16.30
C LYS A 118 -11.64 27.03 17.20
N GLY A 119 -11.38 26.96 18.51
CA GLY A 119 -12.27 26.32 19.49
C GLY A 119 -11.98 24.84 19.77
N ARG A 120 -10.81 24.32 19.39
CA ARG A 120 -10.37 22.97 19.76
C ARG A 120 -10.38 22.80 21.30
N PRO A 121 -10.89 21.66 21.83
CA PRO A 121 -11.47 20.52 21.11
C PRO A 121 -12.99 20.68 20.91
N LEU A 122 -13.49 20.44 19.69
CA LEU A 122 -14.93 20.56 19.36
C LEU A 122 -15.81 19.55 20.12
N ASN A 123 -15.22 18.45 20.60
CA ASN A 123 -15.89 17.45 21.42
C ASN A 123 -16.03 17.84 22.92
N GLY A 124 -15.51 19.00 23.32
CA GLY A 124 -15.59 19.49 24.70
C GLY A 124 -14.70 18.77 25.71
N ILE A 125 -13.82 17.85 25.29
CA ILE A 125 -12.96 17.05 26.18
C ILE A 125 -11.57 17.70 26.28
N PRO A 126 -11.18 18.28 27.43
CA PRO A 126 -9.87 18.92 27.56
C PRO A 126 -8.73 17.92 27.32
N ARG A 127 -7.83 18.24 26.37
CA ARG A 127 -6.60 17.48 26.00
C ARG A 127 -6.77 16.19 25.18
N THR A 128 -7.68 16.14 24.20
CA THR A 128 -7.62 15.07 23.16
C THR A 128 -6.91 15.55 21.89
N SER A 129 -5.83 14.87 21.51
CA SER A 129 -4.97 15.30 20.40
C SER A 129 -5.38 14.81 19.01
N HIS A 130 -6.40 13.97 18.80
CA HIS A 130 -6.44 13.23 17.51
C HIS A 130 -7.74 13.01 16.72
N PHE A 131 -8.96 13.32 17.16
CA PHE A 131 -10.13 13.08 16.30
C PHE A 131 -11.23 14.12 16.47
N ASP A 132 -11.57 14.76 15.36
CA ASP A 132 -12.71 15.65 15.21
C ASP A 132 -13.62 15.06 14.11
N TRP A 133 -14.92 14.92 14.37
CA TRP A 133 -15.86 14.22 13.48
C TRP A 133 -16.67 15.24 12.67
N GLY A 134 -16.80 15.01 11.37
CA GLY A 134 -17.78 15.70 10.51
C GLY A 134 -18.85 14.72 10.05
N PRO A 135 -20.12 15.16 9.88
CA PRO A 135 -21.16 14.31 9.32
C PRO A 135 -20.82 13.95 7.86
N VAL A 136 -21.02 12.69 7.51
CA VAL A 136 -20.98 12.17 6.14
C VAL A 136 -22.38 11.66 5.82
N ASP A 137 -22.88 11.91 4.61
CA ASP A 137 -24.10 11.29 4.12
C ASP A 137 -23.83 9.79 3.91
N ALA A 138 -24.13 8.99 4.94
CA ALA A 138 -23.77 7.59 4.99
C ALA A 138 -24.50 6.75 3.93
N ASP A 139 -25.65 7.20 3.41
CA ASP A 139 -26.45 6.44 2.44
C ASP A 139 -25.96 6.62 1.00
N ASN A 140 -25.13 7.64 0.75
CA ASN A 140 -24.59 7.95 -0.57
C ASN A 140 -23.05 8.08 -0.59
N THR A 141 -22.37 7.54 0.42
CA THR A 141 -20.90 7.63 0.51
C THR A 141 -20.25 6.27 0.60
N ILE A 142 -19.33 5.99 -0.33
CA ILE A 142 -18.39 4.89 -0.21
C ILE A 142 -17.18 5.35 0.60
N ILE A 143 -16.85 4.63 1.67
CA ILE A 143 -15.70 4.90 2.53
C ILE A 143 -14.69 3.76 2.39
N VAL A 144 -13.43 4.11 2.12
CA VAL A 144 -12.31 3.16 2.07
C VAL A 144 -11.27 3.54 3.11
N PHE A 145 -11.10 2.68 4.11
CA PHE A 145 -10.02 2.81 5.09
C PHE A 145 -8.86 1.90 4.69
N TRP A 146 -7.63 2.42 4.70
CA TRP A 146 -6.43 1.68 4.30
C TRP A 146 -5.14 2.28 4.88
N ALA A 147 -4.04 1.51 4.84
CA ALA A 147 -2.68 1.96 5.11
C ALA A 147 -1.75 1.61 3.93
N ASP A 148 -0.72 2.41 3.65
CA ASP A 148 0.14 2.22 2.47
C ASP A 148 1.12 1.05 2.58
N HIS A 149 1.51 0.67 3.79
CA HIS A 149 2.32 -0.52 4.07
C HIS A 149 2.25 -0.84 5.57
N GLY A 150 2.69 -2.04 5.94
CA GLY A 150 2.79 -2.48 7.32
C GLY A 150 4.06 -1.95 8.02
N TRP A 151 4.41 -2.53 9.17
CA TRP A 151 5.54 -2.08 9.98
C TRP A 151 6.03 -3.19 10.91
N HIS A 152 7.31 -3.54 10.85
CA HIS A 152 7.96 -4.36 11.88
C HIS A 152 8.26 -3.54 13.14
N LEU A 153 8.03 -4.15 14.30
CA LEU A 153 8.29 -3.64 15.65
C LEU A 153 9.36 -4.45 16.39
N GLY A 154 10.12 -5.28 15.67
CA GLY A 154 11.19 -6.12 16.22
C GLY A 154 11.13 -7.57 15.73
N GLU A 155 10.05 -7.98 15.07
CA GLU A 155 9.93 -9.30 14.43
C GLU A 155 11.10 -9.50 13.46
N LYS A 156 11.67 -10.72 13.46
CA LYS A 156 12.85 -11.07 12.65
C LYS A 156 14.05 -10.14 12.84
N LEU A 157 14.17 -9.51 14.02
CA LEU A 157 15.17 -8.46 14.33
C LEU A 157 15.13 -7.29 13.35
N HIS A 158 14.00 -7.11 12.67
CA HIS A 158 13.77 -6.06 11.70
C HIS A 158 12.91 -4.96 12.33
N TRP A 159 13.13 -3.72 11.86
CA TRP A 159 12.36 -2.57 12.29
C TRP A 159 11.86 -1.81 11.06
N ARG A 160 10.65 -1.26 11.18
CA ARG A 160 9.98 -0.49 10.12
C ARG A 160 9.52 -1.37 8.96
N LYS A 161 9.14 -0.73 7.86
CA LYS A 161 8.98 -1.29 6.50
C LYS A 161 10.34 -1.56 5.85
N PHE A 162 10.35 -1.92 4.56
CA PHE A 162 11.53 -2.28 3.74
C PHE A 162 11.87 -3.78 3.69
N ALA A 163 10.87 -4.63 3.89
CA ALA A 163 10.97 -6.07 3.69
C ALA A 163 9.76 -6.59 2.92
N LEU A 164 9.89 -7.79 2.36
CA LEU A 164 8.83 -8.47 1.60
C LEU A 164 8.00 -9.45 2.45
N TRP A 165 8.28 -9.51 3.75
CA TRP A 165 7.58 -10.32 4.75
C TRP A 165 6.20 -9.76 5.11
N GLU A 166 5.43 -10.57 5.82
CA GLU A 166 4.04 -10.29 6.19
C GLU A 166 3.87 -8.94 6.90
N GLU A 167 4.64 -8.67 7.96
CA GLU A 167 4.43 -7.50 8.82
C GLU A 167 4.71 -6.19 8.08
N ALA A 168 5.63 -6.15 7.12
CA ALA A 168 5.93 -4.96 6.32
C ALA A 168 4.90 -4.71 5.21
N THR A 169 4.15 -5.73 4.79
CA THR A 169 3.38 -5.69 3.54
C THR A 169 1.87 -5.80 3.75
N HIS A 170 1.40 -6.42 4.83
CA HIS A 170 -0.02 -6.60 5.15
C HIS A 170 -0.61 -5.37 5.86
N ASN A 171 -1.72 -4.88 5.34
CA ASN A 171 -2.39 -3.64 5.75
C ASN A 171 -3.83 -3.90 6.18
N PRO A 172 -4.36 -3.11 7.13
CA PRO A 172 -5.80 -3.01 7.28
C PRO A 172 -6.40 -2.42 6.00
N MET A 173 -7.46 -3.04 5.49
CA MET A 173 -8.33 -2.45 4.48
C MET A 173 -9.78 -2.73 4.82
N MET A 174 -10.62 -1.69 4.79
CA MET A 174 -12.04 -1.80 5.07
C MET A 174 -12.83 -0.98 4.06
N PHE A 175 -13.96 -1.52 3.62
CA PHE A 175 -14.91 -0.83 2.75
C PHE A 175 -16.25 -0.67 3.47
N VAL A 176 -16.83 0.52 3.35
CA VAL A 176 -18.24 0.79 3.61
C VAL A 176 -18.82 1.27 2.29
N GLY A 177 -19.83 0.59 1.79
CA GLY A 177 -20.55 0.98 0.59
C GLY A 177 -22.05 0.71 0.77
N PRO A 178 -22.91 1.74 0.74
CA PRO A 178 -24.36 1.59 0.82
C PRO A 178 -24.87 0.66 -0.28
N GLY A 179 -25.66 -0.35 0.09
CA GLY A 179 -26.13 -1.38 -0.83
C GLY A 179 -25.05 -2.30 -1.42
N LEU A 180 -23.77 -2.09 -1.06
CA LEU A 180 -22.62 -2.82 -1.62
C LEU A 180 -21.96 -3.75 -0.60
N THR A 181 -21.76 -3.30 0.64
CA THR A 181 -21.06 -4.07 1.69
C THR A 181 -21.98 -4.39 2.87
N LYS A 182 -21.74 -5.53 3.53
CA LYS A 182 -22.43 -5.90 4.77
C LYS A 182 -21.61 -5.46 6.00
N PRO A 183 -22.18 -4.68 6.94
CA PRO A 183 -21.55 -4.34 8.22
C PRO A 183 -21.00 -5.55 8.96
N GLY A 184 -19.79 -5.45 9.51
CA GLY A 184 -19.12 -6.52 10.25
C GLY A 184 -18.65 -7.70 9.40
N GLY A 185 -18.81 -7.62 8.07
CA GLY A 185 -18.37 -8.66 7.15
C GLY A 185 -16.85 -8.86 7.15
N ARG A 186 -16.40 -10.07 6.83
CA ARG A 186 -14.98 -10.38 6.67
C ARG A 186 -14.72 -11.21 5.42
N CYS A 187 -13.78 -10.75 4.60
CA CYS A 187 -13.21 -11.49 3.49
C CYS A 187 -11.92 -12.18 3.93
N ARG A 188 -11.60 -13.35 3.36
CA ARG A 188 -10.30 -14.03 3.56
C ARG A 188 -9.44 -14.06 2.29
N ARG A 189 -9.98 -13.59 1.16
CA ARG A 189 -9.30 -13.60 -0.13
C ARG A 189 -8.18 -12.56 -0.16
N PRO A 190 -6.98 -12.88 -0.68
CA PRO A 190 -5.88 -11.96 -0.70
C PRO A 190 -6.09 -10.88 -1.77
N VAL A 191 -6.13 -9.63 -1.34
CA VAL A 191 -6.31 -8.48 -2.23
C VAL A 191 -5.10 -7.55 -2.17
N ASN A 192 -5.00 -6.63 -3.11
CA ASN A 192 -3.90 -5.66 -3.17
C ASN A 192 -4.43 -4.24 -3.15
N LEU A 193 -3.70 -3.30 -2.55
CA LEU A 193 -4.14 -1.90 -2.50
C LEU A 193 -4.34 -1.27 -3.89
N ILE A 194 -3.64 -1.77 -4.91
CA ILE A 194 -3.83 -1.32 -6.30
C ILE A 194 -5.23 -1.63 -6.85
N ASP A 195 -5.93 -2.60 -6.26
CA ASP A 195 -7.27 -3.00 -6.65
C ASP A 195 -8.32 -1.94 -6.24
N ILE A 196 -7.98 -0.99 -5.34
CA ILE A 196 -8.88 0.10 -4.91
C ILE A 196 -9.33 0.96 -6.09
N TYR A 197 -8.41 1.38 -6.96
CA TYR A 197 -8.74 2.26 -8.09
C TYR A 197 -9.76 1.62 -9.05
N PRO A 198 -9.51 0.44 -9.66
CA PRO A 198 -10.51 -0.18 -10.54
C PRO A 198 -11.80 -0.55 -9.79
N THR A 199 -11.75 -0.81 -8.48
CA THR A 199 -12.96 -1.03 -7.68
C THR A 199 -13.83 0.20 -7.63
N LEU A 200 -13.27 1.36 -7.27
CA LEU A 200 -14.03 2.61 -7.16
C LEU A 200 -14.62 3.02 -8.52
N VAL A 201 -13.86 2.84 -9.59
CA VAL A 201 -14.35 3.07 -10.96
C VAL A 201 -15.56 2.19 -11.30
N ASP A 202 -15.48 0.87 -11.05
CA ASP A 202 -16.55 -0.09 -11.34
C ASP A 202 -17.81 0.16 -10.50
N VAL A 203 -17.66 0.37 -9.19
CA VAL A 203 -18.82 0.57 -8.30
C VAL A 203 -19.52 1.91 -8.53
N CYS A 204 -18.80 2.91 -9.05
CA CYS A 204 -19.37 4.20 -9.46
C CYS A 204 -19.85 4.21 -10.93
N GLY A 205 -19.79 3.06 -11.64
CA GLY A 205 -20.27 2.94 -13.02
C GLY A 205 -19.44 3.72 -14.04
N LEU A 206 -18.18 4.00 -13.74
CA LEU A 206 -17.24 4.72 -14.62
C LEU A 206 -16.51 3.73 -15.54
N THR A 207 -16.02 4.22 -16.68
CA THR A 207 -15.29 3.39 -17.64
C THR A 207 -13.85 3.15 -17.17
N PRO A 208 -13.42 1.89 -16.95
CA PRO A 208 -12.05 1.60 -16.55
C PRO A 208 -11.03 1.98 -17.62
N LYS A 209 -9.86 2.41 -17.16
CA LYS A 209 -8.71 2.68 -18.01
C LYS A 209 -8.00 1.36 -18.33
N ALA A 210 -7.49 1.23 -19.56
CA ALA A 210 -6.87 -0.01 -20.03
C ALA A 210 -5.54 -0.31 -19.32
N GLU A 211 -4.86 0.72 -18.82
CA GLU A 211 -3.58 0.63 -18.13
C GLU A 211 -3.67 0.18 -16.65
N LEU A 212 -4.88 -0.02 -16.11
CA LEU A 212 -5.03 -0.47 -14.72
C LEU A 212 -4.62 -1.95 -14.58
N GLU A 213 -3.63 -2.21 -13.73
CA GLU A 213 -3.12 -3.56 -13.44
C GLU A 213 -3.79 -4.20 -12.20
N GLY A 214 -4.61 -3.42 -11.49
CA GLY A 214 -5.51 -3.91 -10.44
C GLY A 214 -6.77 -4.53 -11.02
N VAL A 215 -7.56 -5.19 -10.19
CA VAL A 215 -8.89 -5.71 -10.55
C VAL A 215 -9.95 -5.20 -9.59
N SER A 216 -11.18 -5.03 -10.07
CA SER A 216 -12.27 -4.61 -9.18
C SER A 216 -12.56 -5.67 -8.11
N LEU A 217 -12.66 -5.22 -6.87
CA LEU A 217 -13.03 -6.02 -5.70
C LEU A 217 -14.56 -6.15 -5.56
N LYS A 218 -15.35 -5.54 -6.45
CA LYS A 218 -16.82 -5.56 -6.39
C LYS A 218 -17.42 -6.96 -6.14
N PRO A 219 -16.94 -8.06 -6.75
CA PRO A 219 -17.44 -9.39 -6.41
C PRO A 219 -17.26 -9.76 -4.94
N LEU A 220 -16.12 -9.39 -4.34
CA LEU A 220 -15.82 -9.63 -2.92
C LEU A 220 -16.57 -8.68 -1.99
N LEU A 221 -16.85 -7.44 -2.45
CA LEU A 221 -17.65 -6.49 -1.68
C LEU A 221 -19.10 -6.97 -1.54
N LEU A 222 -19.68 -7.48 -2.65
CA LEU A 222 -21.03 -8.07 -2.67
C LEU A 222 -21.10 -9.41 -1.94
N ASN A 223 -20.09 -10.27 -2.14
CA ASN A 223 -20.00 -11.58 -1.52
C ASN A 223 -18.56 -11.87 -1.07
N PRO A 224 -18.25 -11.74 0.23
CA PRO A 224 -16.92 -12.00 0.78
C PRO A 224 -16.40 -13.44 0.61
N GLN A 225 -17.28 -14.38 0.22
CA GLN A 225 -16.92 -15.77 -0.08
C GLN A 225 -16.76 -16.05 -1.57
N ALA A 226 -16.97 -15.04 -2.43
CA ALA A 226 -16.83 -15.20 -3.87
C ALA A 226 -15.45 -15.78 -4.24
N LYS A 227 -15.46 -16.50 -5.37
CA LYS A 227 -14.26 -17.12 -5.93
C LYS A 227 -13.22 -16.04 -6.26
N TRP A 228 -11.97 -16.28 -5.87
CA TRP A 228 -10.87 -15.33 -6.06
C TRP A 228 -9.57 -16.06 -6.34
N ASP A 229 -9.29 -16.28 -7.62
CA ASP A 229 -8.17 -17.12 -8.08
C ASP A 229 -6.90 -16.30 -8.32
N ARG A 230 -6.58 -15.35 -7.45
CA ARG A 230 -5.34 -14.56 -7.57
C ARG A 230 -4.71 -14.30 -6.20
N PRO A 231 -3.37 -14.31 -6.13
CA PRO A 231 -2.65 -13.85 -4.95
C PRO A 231 -2.54 -12.32 -4.94
N SER A 232 -2.07 -11.79 -3.82
CA SER A 232 -1.53 -10.44 -3.74
C SER A 232 -0.05 -10.42 -4.12
N LEU A 233 0.41 -9.31 -4.71
CA LEU A 233 1.77 -9.17 -5.20
C LEU A 233 2.40 -7.86 -4.69
N THR A 234 3.60 -7.97 -4.13
CA THR A 234 4.34 -6.84 -3.55
C THR A 234 5.77 -6.80 -4.08
N THR A 235 6.28 -5.59 -4.35
CA THR A 235 7.68 -5.37 -4.75
C THR A 235 8.42 -4.49 -3.76
N TYR A 236 9.72 -4.74 -3.60
CA TYR A 236 10.60 -3.84 -2.86
C TYR A 236 12.00 -3.80 -3.46
N GLY A 237 12.40 -2.65 -4.00
CA GLY A 237 13.58 -2.59 -4.86
C GLY A 237 13.35 -3.27 -6.21
N TRP A 238 14.30 -3.10 -7.12
CA TRP A 238 14.24 -3.70 -8.46
C TRP A 238 14.42 -5.23 -8.37
N GLY A 239 13.54 -5.99 -9.03
CA GLY A 239 13.64 -7.44 -9.18
C GLY A 239 13.34 -8.28 -7.93
N ASN A 240 12.88 -7.69 -6.82
CA ASN A 240 12.47 -8.44 -5.64
C ASN A 240 10.94 -8.41 -5.48
N HIS A 241 10.33 -9.59 -5.38
CA HIS A 241 8.88 -9.75 -5.42
C HIS A 241 8.39 -10.76 -4.40
N SER A 242 7.22 -10.48 -3.83
CA SER A 242 6.47 -11.41 -2.99
C SER A 242 5.11 -11.72 -3.60
N VAL A 243 4.73 -12.99 -3.55
CA VAL A 243 3.42 -13.53 -3.93
C VAL A 243 2.76 -14.08 -2.66
N ARG A 244 1.60 -13.53 -2.28
CA ARG A 244 0.84 -13.97 -1.11
C ARG A 244 -0.52 -14.54 -1.53
N SER A 245 -0.66 -15.86 -1.47
CA SER A 245 -1.96 -16.56 -1.60
C SER A 245 -2.73 -16.54 -0.29
N GLU A 246 -3.79 -17.34 -0.10
CA GLU A 246 -4.45 -17.49 1.20
C GLU A 246 -3.55 -18.16 2.24
N ARG A 247 -2.82 -19.21 1.84
CA ARG A 247 -1.97 -20.02 2.75
C ARG A 247 -0.48 -19.71 2.61
N TRP A 248 0.01 -19.57 1.39
CA TRP A 248 1.44 -19.51 1.10
C TRP A 248 1.92 -18.10 0.79
N ARG A 249 3.13 -17.78 1.25
CA ARG A 249 3.94 -16.69 0.71
C ARG A 249 5.15 -17.26 0.00
N TYR A 250 5.43 -16.71 -1.18
CA TYR A 250 6.65 -16.99 -1.92
C TYR A 250 7.36 -15.67 -2.26
N ILE A 251 8.67 -15.60 -2.02
CA ILE A 251 9.50 -14.43 -2.31
C ILE A 251 10.62 -14.86 -3.25
N ARG A 252 10.87 -14.05 -4.28
CA ARG A 252 12.04 -14.18 -5.15
C ARG A 252 12.79 -12.85 -5.18
N TYR A 253 14.08 -12.91 -4.97
CA TYR A 253 14.99 -11.77 -5.00
C TYR A 253 15.70 -11.67 -6.36
N SER A 254 16.20 -10.47 -6.64
CA SER A 254 16.92 -10.13 -7.87
C SER A 254 18.23 -10.90 -8.07
N ASP A 255 18.83 -11.41 -6.99
CA ASP A 255 20.01 -12.28 -7.01
C ASP A 255 19.67 -13.78 -7.20
N GLY A 256 18.37 -14.10 -7.30
CA GLY A 256 17.88 -15.47 -7.45
C GLY A 256 17.59 -16.19 -6.13
N ALA A 257 17.84 -15.57 -4.97
CA ALA A 257 17.45 -16.15 -3.70
C ALA A 257 15.92 -16.28 -3.60
N GLU A 258 15.46 -17.29 -2.85
CA GLU A 258 14.04 -17.63 -2.73
C GLU A 258 13.65 -17.90 -1.28
N GLU A 259 12.45 -17.46 -0.89
CA GLU A 259 11.80 -17.83 0.37
C GLU A 259 10.40 -18.39 0.10
N LEU A 260 10.00 -19.43 0.85
CA LEU A 260 8.65 -19.99 0.82
C LEU A 260 8.17 -20.24 2.25
N TYR A 261 6.99 -19.75 2.58
CA TYR A 261 6.40 -19.85 3.91
C TYR A 261 4.98 -20.39 3.87
N ASP A 262 4.68 -21.31 4.78
CA ASP A 262 3.35 -21.86 5.03
C ASP A 262 2.70 -21.11 6.20
N HIS A 263 1.81 -20.15 5.93
CA HIS A 263 1.19 -19.37 7.02
C HIS A 263 0.18 -20.15 7.85
N ASP A 264 -0.25 -21.34 7.42
CA ASP A 264 -1.10 -22.19 8.28
C ASP A 264 -0.27 -22.87 9.38
N ALA A 265 1.02 -23.13 9.11
CA ALA A 265 1.93 -23.80 10.05
C ALA A 265 2.92 -22.84 10.75
N ASP A 266 3.25 -21.72 10.10
CA ASP A 266 4.28 -20.76 10.50
C ASP A 266 3.83 -19.35 10.12
N GLU A 267 2.86 -18.81 10.87
CA GLU A 267 2.28 -17.48 10.64
C GLU A 267 3.34 -16.36 10.62
N MET A 268 4.42 -16.54 11.38
CA MET A 268 5.52 -15.58 11.56
C MET A 268 6.70 -15.79 10.61
N GLU A 269 6.58 -16.72 9.66
CA GLU A 269 7.53 -16.94 8.56
C GLU A 269 8.96 -17.29 9.02
N TRP A 270 9.17 -18.01 10.12
CA TRP A 270 10.51 -18.32 10.64
C TRP A 270 11.26 -19.38 9.82
N THR A 271 10.55 -20.30 9.19
CA THR A 271 11.13 -21.47 8.53
C THR A 271 11.01 -21.33 7.01
N ASN A 272 12.12 -21.03 6.34
CA ASN A 272 12.14 -20.98 4.87
C ASN A 272 12.09 -22.39 4.27
N LEU A 273 11.01 -22.70 3.54
CA LEU A 273 10.75 -23.98 2.89
C LEU A 273 11.17 -24.02 1.40
N ALA A 274 11.80 -22.98 0.86
CA ALA A 274 12.04 -22.84 -0.58
C ALA A 274 12.95 -23.94 -1.18
N LEU A 275 13.81 -24.54 -0.36
CA LEU A 275 14.73 -25.63 -0.75
C LEU A 275 14.16 -27.03 -0.47
N ASP A 276 13.02 -27.14 0.20
CA ASP A 276 12.39 -28.43 0.48
C ASP A 276 11.70 -28.97 -0.78
N PRO A 277 12.13 -30.12 -1.34
CA PRO A 277 11.56 -30.67 -2.57
C PRO A 277 10.07 -31.03 -2.42
N LYS A 278 9.57 -31.26 -1.21
CA LYS A 278 8.15 -31.53 -0.93
C LYS A 278 7.25 -30.40 -1.44
N TYR A 279 7.72 -29.15 -1.39
CA TYR A 279 6.94 -27.98 -1.76
C TYR A 279 7.30 -27.41 -3.14
N ALA A 280 8.09 -28.14 -3.94
CA ALA A 280 8.52 -27.69 -5.27
C ALA A 280 7.34 -27.32 -6.19
N ARG A 281 6.23 -28.06 -6.13
CA ARG A 281 5.01 -27.75 -6.90
C ARG A 281 4.37 -26.43 -6.47
N VAL A 282 4.25 -26.20 -5.16
CA VAL A 282 3.68 -24.95 -4.62
C VAL A 282 4.52 -23.75 -5.07
N LYS A 283 5.84 -23.84 -4.92
CA LYS A 283 6.78 -22.81 -5.39
C LYS A 283 6.61 -22.53 -6.89
N LYS A 284 6.56 -23.58 -7.71
CA LYS A 284 6.38 -23.47 -9.16
C LYS A 284 5.04 -22.81 -9.53
N ASP A 285 3.97 -23.14 -8.82
CA ASP A 285 2.64 -22.57 -9.07
C ASP A 285 2.56 -21.09 -8.67
N LEU A 286 3.15 -20.70 -7.53
CA LEU A 286 3.23 -19.30 -7.11
C LEU A 286 4.14 -18.47 -8.01
N ALA A 287 5.26 -19.03 -8.48
CA ALA A 287 6.19 -18.35 -9.36
C ALA A 287 5.56 -17.91 -10.70
N LYS A 288 4.44 -18.52 -11.12
CA LYS A 288 3.68 -18.09 -12.33
C LYS A 288 3.10 -16.68 -12.20
N TRP A 289 2.93 -16.18 -10.98
CA TRP A 289 2.37 -14.86 -10.70
C TRP A 289 3.43 -13.75 -10.63
N LEU A 290 4.71 -14.13 -10.60
CA LEU A 290 5.80 -13.15 -10.63
C LEU A 290 5.81 -12.40 -11.97
N PRO A 291 6.19 -11.12 -11.98
CA PRO A 291 6.37 -10.40 -13.22
C PRO A 291 7.40 -11.09 -14.10
N LYS A 292 7.15 -11.10 -15.42
CA LYS A 292 8.10 -11.66 -16.41
C LYS A 292 9.27 -10.70 -16.66
N THR A 293 9.06 -9.41 -16.44
CA THR A 293 10.02 -8.34 -16.71
C THR A 293 9.83 -7.21 -15.70
N ASP A 294 10.94 -6.59 -15.29
CA ASP A 294 10.97 -5.41 -14.43
C ASP A 294 11.50 -4.20 -15.19
N ALA A 295 10.72 -3.12 -15.23
CA ALA A 295 11.17 -1.85 -15.74
C ALA A 295 12.40 -1.35 -14.95
N PRO A 296 13.35 -0.66 -15.61
CA PRO A 296 14.51 -0.13 -14.90
C PRO A 296 14.08 0.88 -13.82
N GLU A 297 14.82 0.94 -12.72
CA GLU A 297 14.55 1.89 -11.65
C GLU A 297 14.65 3.34 -12.15
N ILE A 298 13.65 4.17 -11.80
CA ILE A 298 13.68 5.60 -12.07
C ILE A 298 14.67 6.30 -11.13
N VAL A 299 15.91 6.46 -11.61
CA VAL A 299 16.93 7.23 -10.90
C VAL A 299 16.66 8.74 -10.98
N ARG A 300 16.95 9.43 -9.87
CA ARG A 300 17.01 10.90 -9.87
C ARG A 300 18.15 11.30 -10.80
N GLY A 301 17.82 11.89 -11.96
CA GLY A 301 18.82 12.38 -12.91
C GLY A 301 19.93 13.16 -12.20
N LYS A 302 21.19 12.93 -12.59
CA LYS A 302 22.38 13.56 -12.00
C LYS A 302 22.24 15.08 -12.07
N GLY A 303 21.77 15.72 -10.98
CA GLY A 303 22.14 17.10 -10.73
C GLY A 303 23.66 17.15 -10.68
N LYS A 304 24.29 18.05 -11.44
CA LYS A 304 25.74 18.25 -11.48
C LYS A 304 26.30 18.09 -10.06
N ARG A 305 27.12 17.05 -9.82
CA ARG A 305 27.97 17.02 -8.63
C ARG A 305 28.75 18.32 -8.65
N SER A 306 28.46 19.25 -7.74
CA SER A 306 29.31 20.42 -7.56
C SER A 306 30.72 19.89 -7.28
N GLN A 307 31.73 20.50 -7.89
CA GLN A 307 33.13 20.09 -7.81
C GLN A 307 33.74 20.14 -6.39
N VAL A 308 32.93 20.34 -5.35
CA VAL A 308 33.38 20.56 -3.98
C VAL A 308 33.86 19.25 -3.32
N ASP A 309 33.33 18.08 -3.72
CA ASP A 309 33.66 16.79 -3.07
C ASP A 309 34.94 16.10 -3.57
N LYS A 310 35.56 16.55 -4.67
CA LYS A 310 36.84 15.96 -5.15
C LYS A 310 38.07 16.48 -4.38
N SER A 311 37.94 17.57 -3.63
CA SER A 311 39.04 18.12 -2.82
C SER A 311 39.20 17.40 -1.47
N ALA A 312 38.12 16.79 -0.94
CA ALA A 312 38.11 16.09 0.33
C ALA A 312 38.77 14.69 0.28
N GLN A 313 38.74 14.01 -0.88
CA GLN A 313 39.38 12.70 -1.06
C GLN A 313 40.90 12.79 -1.31
N LYS A 314 41.42 13.88 -1.89
CA LYS A 314 42.88 14.05 -2.08
C LYS A 314 43.64 14.41 -0.79
N LYS A 315 42.98 14.96 0.24
CA LYS A 315 43.64 15.28 1.52
C LYS A 315 43.80 14.09 2.47
N LYS A 316 43.05 13.00 2.29
CA LYS A 316 43.16 11.78 3.12
C LYS A 316 44.22 10.77 2.63
N GLN A 317 44.70 10.88 1.39
CA GLN A 317 45.76 10.03 0.84
C GLN A 317 47.19 10.58 1.02
N LYS A 318 47.36 11.77 1.62
CA LYS A 318 48.68 12.36 1.95
C LYS A 318 49.03 12.29 3.45
N LYS A 319 48.31 11.50 4.24
CA LYS A 319 48.58 11.30 5.68
C LYS A 319 48.64 9.82 6.08
N LYS A 320 49.14 8.98 5.17
CA LYS A 320 49.71 7.67 5.49
C LYS A 320 51.05 7.58 4.80
#